data_AF-A0A932N382-F1
#
_entry.id   AF-A0A932N382-F1
#
_cell.length_a   1.000
_cell.length_b   1.000
_cell.length_c   1.000
_cell.angle_alpha   90.00
_cell.angle_beta   90.00
_cell.angle_gamma   90.00
#
_symmetry.space_group_name_H-M   'P 1'
#
loop_
_entity.id
_entity.type
_entity.pdbx_description
1 polymer ?
#
loop_
_entity_poly.entity_id
_entity_poly.type
_entity_poly.pdbx_seq_one_letter_code
_entity_poly.pdbx_strand_id
1 'polypeptide(L)'
;MIRLRPGWLVALCAAILAISVWLPWLATSAAGGGHATAIGGTVGAVELPPRFGAGQLIVLLTSTLLVAGAMAGRGISTRWASGAALGLSVSIGALTAWYHYLNVNPPLVAAYGWYVGAAAAGLAVLASVWTVIDAMRGTP
;
A
#
# COMPACT_ATOMS: atom_id res chain seq x y z
N MET A 1 6.27 -30.58 -2.44
CA MET A 1 5.13 -29.75 -2.89
C MET A 1 5.15 -28.46 -2.10
N ILE A 2 5.52 -27.33 -2.72
CA ILE A 2 5.58 -26.03 -2.05
C ILE A 2 4.14 -25.54 -1.88
N ARG A 3 3.57 -25.66 -0.67
CA ARG A 3 2.29 -25.00 -0.36
C ARG A 3 2.58 -23.53 -0.13
N LEU A 4 2.29 -22.68 -1.11
CA LEU A 4 2.30 -21.24 -0.90
C LEU A 4 1.26 -20.91 0.17
N ARG A 5 1.70 -20.43 1.33
CA ARG A 5 0.80 -19.90 2.34
C ARG A 5 0.35 -18.51 1.88
N PRO A 6 -0.96 -18.26 1.71
CA PRO A 6 -1.45 -17.02 1.13
C PRO A 6 -1.09 -15.77 1.97
N GLY A 7 -0.82 -15.93 3.28
CA GLY A 7 -0.29 -14.84 4.13
C GLY A 7 1.08 -14.30 3.69
N TRP A 8 1.94 -15.14 3.10
CA TRP A 8 3.23 -14.67 2.56
C TRP A 8 3.06 -13.82 1.29
N LEU A 9 2.01 -14.05 0.50
CA LEU A 9 1.69 -13.21 -0.66
C LEU A 9 1.24 -11.81 -0.22
N VAL A 10 0.46 -11.72 0.87
CA VAL A 10 0.08 -10.43 1.47
C VAL A 10 1.31 -9.68 1.97
N ALA A 11 2.21 -10.36 2.67
CA ALA A 11 3.46 -9.76 3.15
C ALA A 11 4.35 -9.26 2.00
N LEU A 12 4.44 -10.01 0.90
CA LEU A 12 5.18 -9.60 -0.30
C LEU A 12 4.54 -8.39 -0.97
N CYS A 13 3.20 -8.34 -1.10
CA CYS A 13 2.51 -7.15 -1.63
C CYS A 13 2.74 -5.93 -0.74
N ALA A 14 2.70 -6.11 0.59
CA ALA A 14 2.99 -5.05 1.55
C ALA A 14 4.45 -4.57 1.47
N ALA A 15 5.41 -5.47 1.21
CA ALA A 15 6.80 -5.10 1.00
C ALA A 15 6.98 -4.28 -0.29
N ILE A 16 6.33 -4.68 -1.39
CA ILE A 16 6.35 -3.91 -2.65
C ILE A 16 5.71 -2.53 -2.45
N LEU A 17 4.58 -2.46 -1.73
CA LEU A 17 3.95 -1.20 -1.34
C LEU A 17 4.92 -0.32 -0.53
N ALA A 18 5.60 -0.88 0.46
CA ALA A 18 6.53 -0.15 1.33
C ALA A 18 7.67 0.46 0.51
N ILE A 19 8.20 -0.28 -0.47
CA ILE A 19 9.22 0.22 -1.40
C ILE A 19 8.61 1.33 -2.26
N SER A 20 7.40 1.11 -2.83
CA SER A 20 6.74 2.05 -3.76
C SER A 20 6.58 3.46 -3.21
N VAL A 21 6.40 3.61 -1.89
CA VAL A 21 6.17 4.91 -1.25
C VAL A 21 7.42 5.79 -1.25
N TRP A 22 8.61 5.20 -1.40
CA TRP A 22 9.86 5.94 -1.58
C TRP A 22 10.06 6.45 -3.00
N LEU A 23 9.31 5.91 -3.97
CA LEU A 23 9.40 6.36 -5.35
C LEU A 23 8.54 7.63 -5.56
N PRO A 24 8.80 8.38 -6.63
CA PRO A 24 7.95 9.49 -7.06
C PRO A 24 6.49 9.04 -7.25
N TRP A 25 5.60 9.56 -6.41
CA TRP A 25 4.15 9.39 -6.54
C TRP A 25 3.52 10.57 -7.29
N LEU A 26 4.12 11.76 -7.16
CA LEU A 26 3.73 12.97 -7.86
C LEU A 26 4.92 13.54 -8.62
N ALA A 27 4.65 14.09 -9.80
CA ALA A 27 5.61 14.79 -10.62
C ALA A 27 5.01 16.11 -11.12
N THR A 28 5.84 17.14 -11.24
CA THR A 28 5.52 18.37 -11.96
C THR A 28 6.63 18.68 -12.96
N SER A 29 6.26 19.21 -14.11
CA SER A 29 7.19 19.81 -15.08
C SER A 29 7.20 21.34 -15.01
N ALA A 30 6.34 21.94 -14.17
CA ALA A 30 6.26 23.38 -14.00
C ALA A 30 7.43 23.93 -13.15
N ALA A 31 7.80 25.19 -13.38
CA ALA A 31 8.76 25.96 -12.57
C ALA A 31 10.13 25.29 -12.32
N GLY A 32 10.67 24.59 -13.33
CA GLY A 32 11.95 23.87 -13.21
C GLY A 32 11.82 22.38 -12.85
N GLY A 33 10.57 21.90 -12.69
CA GLY A 33 10.26 20.50 -12.45
C GLY A 33 10.44 20.07 -10.99
N GLY A 34 9.95 18.88 -10.67
CA GLY A 34 10.08 18.31 -9.34
C GLY A 34 9.23 17.08 -9.12
N HIS A 35 9.50 16.38 -8.03
CA HIS A 35 8.80 15.16 -7.67
C HIS A 35 8.56 15.12 -6.17
N ALA A 36 7.46 14.46 -5.79
CA ALA A 36 7.21 14.13 -4.41
C ALA A 36 6.94 12.63 -4.24
N THR A 37 7.44 12.10 -3.15
CA THR A 37 7.25 10.72 -2.70
C THR A 37 6.11 10.69 -1.68
N ALA A 38 5.44 9.55 -1.56
CA ALA A 38 4.30 9.44 -0.63
C ALA A 38 4.72 9.51 0.85
N ILE A 39 5.99 9.26 1.18
CA ILE A 39 6.50 9.42 2.57
C ILE A 39 6.60 10.90 2.98
N GLY A 40 6.52 11.83 2.01
CA GLY A 40 6.65 13.26 2.24
C GLY A 40 8.00 13.84 1.80
N GLY A 41 8.81 13.08 1.07
CA GLY A 41 10.03 13.60 0.46
C GLY A 41 9.69 14.45 -0.76
N THR A 42 10.21 15.66 -0.84
CA THR A 42 9.99 16.59 -1.95
C THR A 42 11.31 17.01 -2.58
N VAL A 43 11.35 17.08 -3.90
CA VAL A 43 12.52 17.52 -4.68
C VAL A 43 12.06 18.50 -5.75
N GLY A 44 12.75 19.63 -5.89
CA GLY A 44 12.44 20.66 -6.88
C GLY A 44 11.32 21.60 -6.44
N ALA A 45 10.55 22.13 -7.39
CA ALA A 45 9.51 23.14 -7.14
C ALA A 45 8.20 22.60 -6.52
N VAL A 46 8.22 21.38 -5.98
CA VAL A 46 7.06 20.77 -5.32
C VAL A 46 7.15 21.04 -3.82
N GLU A 47 6.32 21.95 -3.32
CA GLU A 47 6.12 22.11 -1.88
C GLU A 47 4.84 21.41 -1.44
N LEU A 48 5.00 20.34 -0.66
CA LEU A 48 3.87 19.76 0.07
C LEU A 48 3.73 20.43 1.44
N PRO A 49 2.50 20.71 1.89
CA PRO A 49 2.26 21.25 3.23
C PRO A 49 2.91 20.37 4.30
N PRO A 50 3.64 20.94 5.28
CA PRO A 50 4.36 20.20 6.32
C PRO A 50 3.39 19.68 7.38
N ARG A 51 2.57 18.70 7.00
CA ARG A 51 1.56 18.08 7.86
C ARG A 51 1.55 16.58 7.69
N PHE A 52 1.00 15.88 8.68
CA PHE A 52 0.77 14.45 8.56
C PHE A 52 -0.27 14.17 7.47
N GLY A 53 0.17 13.54 6.36
CA GLY A 53 -0.62 13.39 5.14
C GLY A 53 -1.13 11.97 4.90
N ALA A 54 -2.00 11.84 3.88
CA ALA A 54 -2.52 10.54 3.44
C ALA A 54 -1.39 9.57 3.01
N GLY A 55 -0.30 10.08 2.42
CA GLY A 55 0.86 9.26 2.06
C GLY A 55 1.58 8.64 3.28
N GLN A 56 1.71 9.38 4.38
CA GLN A 56 2.31 8.86 5.62
C GLN A 56 1.37 7.86 6.33
N LEU A 57 0.06 8.07 6.27
CA LEU A 57 -0.92 7.07 6.69
C LEU A 57 -0.78 5.77 5.88
N ILE A 58 -0.59 5.85 4.57
CA ILE A 58 -0.36 4.68 3.71
C ILE A 58 0.89 3.93 4.16
N VAL A 59 2.00 4.62 4.47
CA VAL A 59 3.22 3.98 5.01
C VAL A 59 2.93 3.21 6.29
N LEU A 60 2.27 3.87 7.25
CA LEU A 60 1.96 3.27 8.56
C LEU A 60 1.08 2.02 8.41
N LEU A 61 0.03 2.10 7.58
CA LEU A 61 -0.86 0.97 7.31
C LEU A 61 -0.15 -0.14 6.56
N THR A 62 0.76 0.20 5.64
CA THR A 62 1.56 -0.78 4.89
C THR A 62 2.51 -1.54 5.81
N SER A 63 3.19 -0.86 6.73
CA SER A 63 4.03 -1.53 7.76
C SER A 63 3.19 -2.47 8.62
N THR A 64 2.00 -2.03 9.02
CA THR A 64 1.06 -2.86 9.80
C THR A 64 0.59 -4.08 8.99
N LEU A 65 0.28 -3.90 7.70
CA LEU A 65 -0.13 -4.97 6.80
C LEU A 65 0.99 -6.00 6.60
N LEU A 66 2.24 -5.55 6.51
CA LEU A 66 3.41 -6.44 6.39
C LEU A 66 3.53 -7.34 7.61
N VAL A 67 3.42 -6.77 8.82
CA VAL A 67 3.45 -7.54 10.08
C VAL A 67 2.26 -8.50 10.16
N ALA A 68 1.05 -8.05 9.82
CA ALA A 68 -0.15 -8.89 9.79
C ALA A 68 -0.02 -10.05 8.79
N GLY A 69 0.49 -9.79 7.58
CA GLY A 69 0.77 -10.81 6.57
C GLY A 69 1.81 -11.82 7.02
N ALA A 70 2.89 -11.37 7.67
CA ALA A 70 3.91 -12.25 8.23
C ALA A 70 3.34 -13.14 9.35
N MET A 71 2.51 -12.59 10.24
CA MET A 71 1.81 -13.38 11.28
C MET A 71 0.86 -14.43 10.69
N ALA A 72 0.10 -14.06 9.64
CA ALA A 72 -0.76 -14.98 8.91
C ALA A 72 0.05 -16.09 8.22
N GLY A 73 1.17 -15.75 7.59
CA GLY A 73 2.09 -16.71 6.97
C GLY A 73 2.74 -17.66 7.97
N ARG A 74 2.98 -17.20 9.21
CA ARG A 74 3.50 -18.02 10.32
C ARG A 74 2.43 -18.92 10.95
N GLY A 75 1.15 -18.62 10.81
CA GLY A 75 0.05 -19.45 11.34
C GLY A 75 -0.25 -19.26 12.82
N ILE A 76 0.16 -18.12 13.40
CA ILE A 76 0.02 -17.82 14.83
C ILE A 76 -1.41 -17.37 15.19
N SER A 77 -2.11 -16.70 14.26
CA SER A 77 -3.51 -16.26 14.46
C SER A 77 -4.24 -16.06 13.13
N THR A 78 -4.48 -17.16 12.41
CA THR A 78 -4.96 -17.12 11.02
C THR A 78 -6.30 -16.40 10.88
N ARG A 79 -7.27 -16.58 11.80
CA ARG A 79 -8.59 -15.93 11.71
C ARG A 79 -8.53 -14.41 11.91
N TRP A 80 -7.90 -13.95 12.99
CA TRP A 80 -7.81 -12.52 13.28
C TRP A 80 -6.87 -11.79 12.31
N ALA A 81 -5.75 -12.42 11.93
CA ALA A 81 -4.81 -11.83 10.97
C ALA A 81 -5.41 -11.70 9.57
N SER A 82 -6.28 -12.63 9.14
CA SER A 82 -6.95 -12.54 7.84
C SER A 82 -7.96 -11.39 7.80
N GLY A 83 -8.73 -11.20 8.88
CA GLY A 83 -9.65 -10.07 9.01
C GLY A 83 -8.92 -8.72 9.03
N ALA A 84 -7.85 -8.62 9.81
CA ALA A 84 -7.02 -7.41 9.86
C ALA A 84 -6.35 -7.10 8.52
N ALA A 85 -5.84 -8.12 7.81
CA ALA A 85 -5.19 -7.95 6.51
C ALA A 85 -6.15 -7.43 5.42
N LEU A 86 -7.40 -7.91 5.40
CA LEU A 86 -8.44 -7.37 4.53
C LEU A 86 -8.75 -5.92 4.85
N GLY A 87 -9.00 -5.60 6.12
CA GLY A 87 -9.31 -4.24 6.55
C GLY A 87 -8.20 -3.25 6.19
N LEU A 88 -6.95 -3.64 6.43
CA LEU A 88 -5.78 -2.84 6.09
C LEU A 88 -5.63 -2.67 4.57
N SER A 89 -5.79 -3.74 3.78
CA SER A 89 -5.67 -3.68 2.32
C SER A 89 -6.73 -2.76 1.70
N VAL A 90 -7.98 -2.86 2.14
CA VAL A 90 -9.06 -1.99 1.67
C VAL A 90 -8.82 -0.53 2.07
N SER A 91 -8.37 -0.29 3.31
CA SER A 91 -8.04 1.06 3.79
C SER A 91 -6.91 1.70 2.99
N ILE A 92 -5.86 0.92 2.66
CA ILE A 92 -4.75 1.37 1.82
C ILE A 92 -5.24 1.71 0.40
N GLY A 93 -6.08 0.87 -0.19
CA GLY A 93 -6.68 1.14 -1.51
C GLY A 93 -7.52 2.42 -1.52
N ALA A 94 -8.39 2.59 -0.53
CA ALA A 94 -9.21 3.79 -0.38
C ALA A 94 -8.36 5.05 -0.19
N LEU A 95 -7.32 5.00 0.64
CA LEU A 95 -6.38 6.11 0.83
C LEU A 95 -5.58 6.43 -0.43
N THR A 96 -5.22 5.43 -1.23
CA THR A 96 -4.49 5.62 -2.49
C THR A 96 -5.36 6.34 -3.53
N ALA A 97 -6.65 5.99 -3.61
CA ALA A 97 -7.63 6.69 -4.45
C ALA A 97 -7.90 8.11 -3.95
N TRP A 98 -8.05 8.29 -2.63
CA TRP A 98 -8.23 9.60 -2.02
C TRP A 98 -7.00 10.50 -2.21
N TYR A 99 -5.79 9.94 -2.12
CA TYR A 99 -4.55 10.63 -2.41
C TYR A 99 -4.49 11.10 -3.86
N HIS A 100 -4.92 10.27 -4.81
CA HIS A 100 -5.00 10.67 -6.22
C HIS A 100 -5.98 11.82 -6.40
N TYR A 101 -7.18 11.72 -5.81
CA TYR A 101 -8.19 12.77 -5.92
C TYR A 101 -7.74 14.12 -5.37
N LEU A 102 -7.03 14.12 -4.24
CA LEU A 102 -6.55 15.37 -3.62
C LEU A 102 -5.34 15.98 -4.32
N ASN A 103 -4.41 15.15 -4.82
CA ASN A 103 -3.09 15.64 -5.27
C ASN A 103 -2.93 15.70 -6.79
N VAL A 104 -3.71 14.94 -7.57
CA VAL A 104 -3.65 14.99 -9.04
C VAL A 104 -4.54 16.11 -9.54
N ASN A 105 -3.97 17.31 -9.53
CA ASN A 105 -4.55 18.51 -10.12
C ASN A 105 -3.44 19.23 -10.90
N PRO A 106 -3.70 19.77 -12.11
CA PRO A 106 -2.70 20.53 -12.86
C PRO A 106 -2.08 21.62 -11.96
N PRO A 107 -0.73 21.70 -11.83
CA PRO A 107 0.32 21.11 -12.67
C PRO A 107 0.90 19.75 -12.19
N LEU A 108 0.36 19.13 -11.15
CA LEU A 108 0.85 17.87 -10.58
C LEU A 108 0.21 16.66 -11.29
N VAL A 109 1.06 15.75 -11.76
CA VAL A 109 0.67 14.52 -12.46
C VAL A 109 1.11 13.29 -11.65
N ALA A 110 0.31 12.23 -11.70
CA ALA A 110 0.66 10.94 -11.09
C ALA A 110 1.93 10.36 -11.72
N ALA A 111 2.91 10.02 -10.90
CA ALA A 111 4.17 9.42 -11.32
C ALA A 111 4.15 7.90 -11.12
N TYR A 112 5.21 7.23 -11.61
CA TYR A 112 5.29 5.77 -11.67
C TYR A 112 5.15 5.06 -10.31
N GLY A 113 5.58 5.68 -9.20
CA GLY A 113 5.42 5.12 -7.86
C GLY A 113 3.96 4.95 -7.46
N TRP A 114 3.06 5.83 -7.94
CA TRP A 114 1.62 5.70 -7.68
C TRP A 114 1.02 4.49 -8.39
N TYR A 115 1.43 4.20 -9.64
CA TYR A 115 0.96 3.02 -10.37
C TYR A 115 1.44 1.72 -9.72
N VAL A 116 2.70 1.67 -9.28
CA VAL A 116 3.24 0.52 -8.54
C VAL A 116 2.50 0.34 -7.21
N GLY A 117 2.25 1.43 -6.49
CA GLY A 117 1.47 1.43 -5.26
C GLY A 117 0.05 0.92 -5.46
N ALA A 118 -0.68 1.47 -6.44
CA ALA A 118 -2.05 1.07 -6.75
C ALA A 118 -2.14 -0.41 -7.17
N ALA A 119 -1.23 -0.88 -8.02
CA ALA A 119 -1.17 -2.28 -8.43
C ALA A 119 -0.92 -3.21 -7.24
N ALA A 120 0.05 -2.86 -6.38
CA ALA A 120 0.38 -3.66 -5.20
C ALA A 120 -0.74 -3.67 -4.16
N ALA A 121 -1.47 -2.56 -3.99
CA ALA A 121 -2.67 -2.50 -3.14
C ALA A 121 -3.79 -3.40 -3.69
N GLY A 122 -4.03 -3.37 -5.00
CA GLY A 122 -5.00 -4.27 -5.65
C GLY A 122 -4.65 -5.74 -5.46
N LEU A 123 -3.39 -6.10 -5.68
CA LEU A 123 -2.90 -7.47 -5.44
C LEU A 123 -3.01 -7.87 -3.96
N ALA A 124 -2.76 -6.95 -3.03
CA ALA A 124 -2.92 -7.20 -1.60
C ALA A 124 -4.37 -7.50 -1.21
N VAL A 125 -5.35 -6.81 -1.82
CA VAL A 125 -6.78 -7.09 -1.64
C VAL A 125 -7.11 -8.50 -2.14
N LEU A 126 -6.69 -8.84 -3.36
CA LEU A 126 -6.93 -10.18 -3.93
C LEU A 126 -6.30 -11.29 -3.08
N ALA A 127 -5.06 -11.09 -2.64
CA ALA A 127 -4.37 -12.02 -1.75
C ALA A 127 -5.07 -12.14 -0.40
N SER A 128 -5.57 -11.03 0.16
CA SER A 128 -6.31 -11.03 1.43
C SER A 128 -7.66 -11.74 1.31
N VAL A 129 -8.39 -11.56 0.21
CA VAL A 129 -9.60 -12.33 -0.08
C VAL A 129 -9.29 -13.82 -0.15
N TRP A 130 -8.21 -14.21 -0.83
CA TRP A 130 -7.75 -15.60 -0.87
C TRP A 130 -7.46 -16.14 0.53
N THR A 131 -6.74 -15.39 1.39
CA THR A 131 -6.47 -15.83 2.77
C THR A 131 -7.75 -16.08 3.56
N VAL A 132 -8.79 -15.26 3.38
CA VAL A 132 -10.07 -15.46 4.07
C VAL A 132 -10.80 -16.68 3.55
N ILE A 133 -10.82 -16.88 2.23
CA ILE A 133 -11.44 -18.07 1.64
C ILE A 133 -10.74 -19.34 2.14
N ASP A 134 -9.41 -19.35 2.19
CA ASP A 134 -8.63 -20.49 2.68
C ASP A 134 -8.87 -20.74 4.18
N ALA A 135 -8.92 -19.68 4.98
CA ALA A 135 -9.25 -19.77 6.41
C ALA A 135 -10.70 -20.22 6.68
N MET A 136 -11.63 -19.95 5.76
CA MET A 136 -13.02 -20.43 5.85
C MET A 136 -13.16 -21.88 5.37
N ARG A 137 -12.38 -22.30 4.37
CA ARG A 137 -12.36 -23.69 3.88
C ARG A 137 -11.65 -24.64 4.83
N GLY A 138 -10.66 -24.14 5.56
CA GLY A 138 -10.03 -24.83 6.70
C GLY A 138 -10.85 -24.65 7.98
N THR A 139 -12.09 -25.12 8.02
CA THR A 139 -12.72 -25.45 9.31
C THR A 139 -12.02 -26.69 9.90
N PRO A 140 -11.88 -26.76 11.24
CA PRO A 140 -11.04 -27.75 11.94
C PRO A 140 -11.33 -29.20 11.58
#